data_AF-A0AAE9SMS0-F1
#
_entry.id   AF-A0AAE9SMS0-F1
#
_cell.length_a   1.000
_cell.length_b   1.000
_cell.length_c   1.000
_cell.angle_alpha   90.00
_cell.angle_beta   90.00
_cell.angle_gamma   90.00
#
_symmetry.space_group_name_H-M   'P 1'
#
loop_
_entity.id
_entity.type
_entity.pdbx_description
1 polymer ?
#
loop_
_entity_poly.entity_id
_entity_poly.type
_entity_poly.pdbx_seq_one_letter_code
_entity_poly.pdbx_strand_id
1 'polypeptide(L)' 'MEFKTVSMLGGIVMVISLAVMSTTILISFPYANHFSIIQQAIAHIGTIIFAGVFKVGYVAYIVGRYERNLAI' A
#
# COMPACT_ATOMS: atom_id res chain seq x y z
N MET A 1 21.03 -10.58 -3.41
CA MET A 1 19.60 -10.51 -3.02
C MET A 1 18.82 -11.23 -4.10
N GLU A 2 18.00 -12.23 -3.78
CA GLU A 2 17.29 -13.00 -4.83
C GLU A 2 16.07 -12.23 -5.36
N PHE A 3 15.94 -12.11 -6.70
CA PHE A 3 14.81 -11.42 -7.33
C PHE A 3 13.45 -12.04 -6.99
N LYS A 4 13.42 -13.34 -6.66
CA LYS A 4 12.21 -14.01 -6.14
C LYS A 4 11.72 -13.35 -4.85
N THR A 5 12.65 -13.05 -3.94
CA THR A 5 12.36 -12.37 -2.68
C THR A 5 11.92 -10.93 -2.92
N VAL A 6 12.55 -10.22 -3.86
CA VAL A 6 12.14 -8.85 -4.24
C VAL A 6 10.70 -8.82 -4.74
N SER A 7 10.32 -9.72 -5.65
CA SER A 7 8.91 -9.84 -6.08
C SER A 7 7.97 -10.13 -4.93
N MET A 8 8.32 -11.09 -4.08
CA MET A 8 7.49 -11.51 -2.95
C MET A 8 7.27 -10.37 -1.96
N LEU A 9 8.35 -9.68 -1.57
CA LEU A 9 8.28 -8.53 -0.67
C LEU A 9 7.49 -7.38 -1.29
N GLY A 10 7.70 -7.07 -2.57
CA GLY A 10 6.93 -6.04 -3.28
C GLY A 10 5.42 -6.34 -3.25
N GLY A 11 5.04 -7.58 -3.53
CA GLY A 11 3.64 -8.02 -3.47
C GLY A 11 3.04 -7.97 -2.05
N ILE A 12 3.80 -8.38 -1.03
CA ILE A 12 3.38 -8.28 0.38
C ILE A 12 3.17 -6.81 0.76
N VAL A 13 4.09 -5.92 0.39
CA VAL A 13 3.98 -4.48 0.64
C VAL A 13 2.74 -3.91 -0.03
N MET A 14 2.44 -4.29 -1.28
CA MET A 14 1.21 -3.88 -1.97
C MET A 14 -0.05 -4.32 -1.20
N VAL A 15 -0.14 -5.58 -0.78
CA VAL A 15 -1.33 -6.09 -0.08
C VAL A 15 -1.52 -5.39 1.28
N ILE A 16 -0.45 -5.24 2.05
CA ILE A 16 -0.51 -4.59 3.37
C ILE A 16 -0.86 -3.11 3.21
N SER A 17 -0.18 -2.38 2.32
CA SER A 17 -0.47 -0.96 2.08
C SER A 17 -1.88 -0.73 1.56
N LEU A 18 -2.41 -1.62 0.72
CA LEU A 18 -3.80 -1.57 0.26
C LEU A 18 -4.80 -1.75 1.40
N ALA A 19 -4.56 -2.71 2.30
CA ALA A 19 -5.41 -2.93 3.47
C ALA A 19 -5.41 -1.71 4.41
N VAL A 20 -4.23 -1.15 4.68
CA VAL A 20 -4.10 0.05 5.53
C VAL A 20 -4.74 1.26 4.86
N MET A 21 -4.50 1.49 3.56
CA MET A 21 -5.09 2.58 2.80
C MET A 21 -6.62 2.46 2.72
N SER A 22 -7.16 1.24 2.59
CA SER A 22 -8.61 1.02 2.65
C SER A 22 -9.15 1.41 4.02
N THR A 23 -8.45 1.04 5.10
CA THR A 23 -8.82 1.40 6.47
C THR A 23 -8.81 2.92 6.68
N THR A 24 -7.81 3.62 6.15
CA THR A 24 -7.75 5.08 6.28
C THR A 24 -8.87 5.77 5.51
N ILE A 25 -9.21 5.30 4.31
CA ILE A 25 -10.37 5.79 3.54
C ILE A 25 -11.67 5.53 4.31
N LEU A 26 -11.82 4.35 4.92
CA LEU A 26 -12.99 4.00 5.73
C LEU A 26 -13.15 4.93 6.95
N ILE A 27 -12.05 5.30 7.60
CA ILE A 27 -12.06 6.27 8.71
C ILE A 27 -12.40 7.68 8.21
N SER A 28 -11.87 8.08 7.05
CA SER A 28 -12.03 9.44 6.53
C SER A 28 -13.42 9.75 5.96
N PHE A 29 -14.17 8.77 5.43
CA PHE A 29 -15.49 9.05 4.83
C PHE A 29 -16.63 8.20 5.40
N PRO A 30 -16.72 6.88 5.17
CA PRO A 30 -17.92 6.11 5.56
C PRO A 30 -18.16 6.06 7.07
N TYR A 31 -17.09 6.06 7.87
CA TYR A 31 -17.18 6.01 9.33
C TYR A 31 -16.76 7.31 10.01
N ALA A 32 -16.69 8.43 9.30
CA ALA A 32 -16.21 9.71 9.83
C ALA A 32 -16.89 10.10 11.16
N ASN A 33 -18.20 9.85 11.30
CA ASN A 33 -18.97 10.16 12.51
C ASN A 33 -18.54 9.37 13.77
N HIS A 34 -17.79 8.29 13.61
CA HIS A 34 -17.25 7.49 14.72
C HIS A 34 -15.87 7.96 15.19
N PHE A 35 -15.24 8.90 14.48
CA PHE A 35 -13.88 9.35 14.74
C PHE A 35 -13.82 10.87 14.91
N SER A 36 -12.93 11.34 15.78
CA SER A 36 -12.65 12.76 15.94
C SER A 36 -12.05 13.38 14.67
N ILE A 37 -12.17 14.70 14.53
CA ILE A 37 -11.58 15.42 13.39
C ILE A 37 -10.06 15.20 13.27
N ILE A 38 -9.37 15.05 14.40
CA ILE A 38 -7.92 14.76 14.44
C ILE A 38 -7.65 13.37 13.86
N GLN A 39 -8.41 12.35 14.26
CA GLN A 39 -8.27 11.00 13.73
C GLN A 39 -8.59 10.93 12.23
N GLN A 40 -9.62 11.65 11.78
CA GLN A 40 -9.95 11.76 10.35
C GLN A 40 -8.83 12.42 9.55
N ALA A 41 -8.21 13.49 10.07
CA ALA A 41 -7.09 14.17 9.44
C ALA A 41 -5.85 13.27 9.34
N ILE A 42 -5.53 12.53 10.42
CA ILE A 42 -4.43 11.55 10.43
C ILE A 42 -4.69 10.46 9.39
N ALA A 43 -5.91 9.92 9.32
CA ALA A 43 -6.27 8.92 8.31
C ALA A 43 -6.17 9.49 6.89
N HIS A 44 -6.59 10.72 6.67
CA HIS A 44 -6.52 11.34 5.34
C HIS A 44 -5.07 11.51 4.86
N ILE A 45 -4.18 12.02 5.72
CA ILE A 45 -2.73 12.10 5.44
C ILE A 45 -2.15 10.70 5.24
N GLY A 46 -2.53 9.74 6.09
CA GLY A 46 -2.12 8.34 5.99
C GLY A 46 -2.44 7.73 4.64
N THR A 47 -3.61 8.05 4.07
CA THR A 47 -4.03 7.56 2.75
C THR A 47 -3.00 7.90 1.66
N ILE A 48 -2.50 9.15 1.65
CA ILE A 48 -1.49 9.60 0.67
C ILE A 48 -0.16 8.87 0.87
N ILE A 49 0.27 8.72 2.13
CA ILE A 49 1.51 8.03 2.48
C ILE A 49 1.44 6.56 2.02
N PHE A 50 0.37 5.85 2.38
CA PHE A 50 0.23 4.43 2.02
C PHE A 50 0.00 4.21 0.53
N ALA A 51 -0.61 5.16 -0.20
CA ALA A 51 -0.65 5.13 -1.66
C ALA A 51 0.77 5.19 -2.27
N GLY A 52 1.66 6.02 -1.70
CA GLY A 52 3.07 6.06 -2.09
C GLY A 52 3.80 4.75 -1.82
N VAL A 53 3.60 4.16 -0.63
CA VAL A 53 4.17 2.85 -0.26
C VAL A 53 3.67 1.75 -1.19
N PHE A 54 2.37 1.75 -1.55
CA PHE A 54 1.80 0.81 -2.51
C PHE A 54 2.51 0.90 -3.87
N LYS A 55 2.74 2.12 -4.38
CA LYS A 55 3.47 2.34 -5.64
C LYS A 55 4.89 1.79 -5.58
N VAL A 56 5.61 1.96 -4.47
CA VAL A 56 6.95 1.38 -4.28
C VAL A 56 6.90 -0.14 -4.26
N GLY A 57 5.93 -0.73 -3.55
CA GLY A 57 5.68 -2.17 -3.55
C GLY A 57 5.43 -2.72 -4.96
N TYR A 58 4.64 -2.01 -5.77
CA TYR A 58 4.36 -2.35 -7.15
C TYR A 58 5.61 -2.34 -8.04
N VAL A 59 6.44 -1.30 -7.94
CA VAL A 59 7.71 -1.24 -8.69
C VAL A 59 8.62 -2.39 -8.28
N ALA A 60 8.79 -2.67 -6.99
CA ALA A 60 9.61 -3.79 -6.51
C ALA A 60 9.06 -5.14 -7.02
N TYR A 61 7.75 -5.33 -6.98
CA TYR A 61 7.08 -6.54 -7.48
C TYR A 61 7.39 -6.78 -8.96
N ILE A 62 7.22 -5.75 -9.80
CA ILE A 62 7.46 -5.83 -11.24
C ILE A 62 8.93 -6.04 -11.54
N VAL A 63 9.84 -5.29 -10.93
CA VAL A 63 11.28 -5.46 -11.14
C VAL A 63 11.70 -6.89 -10.83
N GLY A 64 11.29 -7.43 -9.68
CA GLY A 64 11.63 -8.81 -9.34
C GLY A 64 11.07 -9.85 -10.32
N ARG A 65 9.92 -9.57 -10.97
CA ARG A 65 9.33 -10.47 -11.98
C ARG A 65 10.02 -10.33 -13.32
N TYR A 66 10.33 -9.10 -13.73
CA TYR A 66 11.05 -8.79 -14.95
C TYR A 66 12.40 -9.50 -15.00
N GLU A 67 13.21 -9.37 -13.94
CA GLU A 67 14.53 -10.01 -13.83
C GLU A 67 14.48 -11.55 -13.82
N ARG A 68 13.30 -12.13 -13.60
CA ARG A 68 13.05 -13.58 -13.65
C ARG A 68 12.42 -14.03 -14.96
N ASN A 69 12.25 -13.15 -15.94
CA ASN A 69 11.51 -13.39 -17.18
C ASN A 69 10.07 -13.87 -16.93
N LEU A 70 9.44 -13.35 -15.87
CA LEU A 70 8.05 -13.64 -15.47
C LEU A 70 7.13 -12.42 -15.65
N ALA A 71 7.61 -11.38 -16.35
CA ALA A 71 6.77 -10.25 -16.74
C ALA A 71 5.79 -10.72 -17.83
N ILE A 72 4.50 -10.40 -17.63
CA ILE A 72 3.41 -10.63 -18.59
C ILE A 72 2.98 -9.25 -19.09
#